data_AF-A0A6B3FYR4-F1
#
_entry.id   AF-A0A6B3FYR4-F1
#
_cell.length_a   1.000
_cell.length_b   1.000
_cell.length_c   1.000
_cell.angle_alpha   90.00
_cell.angle_beta   90.00
_cell.angle_gamma   90.00
#
_symmetry.space_group_name_H-M   'P 1'
#
loop_
_entity.id
_entity.type
_entity.pdbx_description
1 polymer ?
#
loop_
_entity_poly.entity_id
_entity_poly.type
_entity_poly.pdbx_seq_one_letter_code
_entity_poly.pdbx_strand_id
1 'polypeptide(L)'
;RAVEETIANVCTKEGVRCVSFRQLVDWLDAQAPKTLAKLTTLGVGEAPKTGWSSYLGNQPDAAQPKEKPAGKPAEKPAEADAGAPPAGATG
;
A
#
# COMPACT_ATOMS: atom_id res chain seq x y z
N ARG A 1 -10.44 -14.39 -16.15
CA ARG A 1 -11.08 -15.00 -14.97
C ARG A 1 -10.09 -15.36 -13.86
N ALA A 2 -8.95 -16.00 -14.15
CA ALA A 2 -7.99 -16.42 -13.10
C ALA A 2 -7.57 -15.30 -12.11
N VAL A 3 -7.34 -14.07 -12.59
CA VAL A 3 -6.95 -12.95 -11.73
C VAL A 3 -8.08 -12.52 -10.79
N GLU A 4 -9.31 -12.44 -11.31
CA GLU A 4 -10.50 -12.01 -10.57
C GLU A 4 -10.86 -13.00 -9.45
N GLU A 5 -10.78 -14.30 -9.75
CA GLU A 5 -10.93 -15.38 -8.76
C GLU A 5 -9.80 -15.35 -7.71
N THR A 6 -8.57 -15.06 -8.10
CA THR A 6 -7.44 -14.97 -7.16
C THR A 6 -7.64 -13.81 -6.19
N ILE A 7 -8.07 -12.64 -6.69
CA ILE A 7 -8.35 -11.46 -5.88
C ILE A 7 -9.45 -11.77 -4.85
N ALA A 8 -10.56 -12.37 -5.29
CA ALA A 8 -11.67 -12.71 -4.40
C ALA A 8 -11.25 -13.66 -3.25
N ASN A 9 -10.38 -14.62 -3.54
CA ASN A 9 -9.95 -15.64 -2.57
C ASN A 9 -8.80 -15.22 -1.66
N VAL A 10 -7.91 -14.35 -2.13
CA VAL A 10 -6.68 -13.98 -1.40
C VAL A 10 -6.88 -12.70 -0.61
N CYS A 11 -7.53 -11.69 -1.18
CA CYS A 11 -7.69 -10.38 -0.53
C CYS A 11 -8.59 -10.40 0.72
N THR A 12 -9.41 -11.44 0.88
CA THR A 12 -10.35 -11.60 2.01
C THR A 12 -9.75 -12.34 3.20
N LYS A 13 -8.53 -12.88 3.07
CA LYS A 13 -7.87 -13.61 4.14
C LYS A 13 -7.35 -12.67 5.22
N GLU A 14 -7.43 -13.12 6.46
CA GLU A 14 -6.87 -12.39 7.60
C GLU A 14 -5.36 -12.14 7.40
N GLY A 15 -4.91 -10.92 7.69
CA GLY A 15 -3.52 -10.50 7.52
C GLY A 15 -3.11 -10.16 6.09
N VAL A 16 -3.97 -10.35 5.09
CA VAL A 16 -3.69 -9.97 3.70
C VAL A 16 -4.21 -8.56 3.41
N ARG A 17 -3.41 -7.75 2.72
CA ARG A 17 -3.83 -6.44 2.21
C ARG A 17 -3.59 -6.35 0.71
N CYS A 18 -4.67 -6.24 -0.06
CA CYS A 18 -4.58 -5.93 -1.48
C CYS A 18 -4.41 -4.42 -1.67
N VAL A 19 -3.25 -4.04 -2.18
CA VAL A 19 -2.79 -2.64 -2.28
C VAL A 19 -2.42 -2.32 -3.72
N SER A 20 -2.35 -1.02 -4.04
CA SER A 20 -1.80 -0.57 -5.32
C SER A 20 -0.31 -0.85 -5.43
N PHE A 21 0.22 -0.89 -6.66
CA PHE A 21 1.65 -1.08 -6.89
C PHE A 21 2.51 -0.02 -6.19
N ARG A 22 2.07 1.25 -6.18
CA ARG A 22 2.75 2.33 -5.44
C ARG A 22 2.83 2.04 -3.94
N GLN A 23 1.74 1.60 -3.32
CA GLN A 23 1.73 1.25 -1.90
C GLN A 23 2.64 0.06 -1.58
N LEU A 24 2.74 -0.93 -2.47
CA LEU A 24 3.69 -2.03 -2.33
C LEU A 24 5.14 -1.54 -2.42
N VAL A 25 5.46 -0.71 -3.41
CA VAL A 25 6.81 -0.14 -3.59
C VAL A 25 7.19 0.75 -2.41
N ASP A 26 6.29 1.64 -1.98
CA ASP A 26 6.50 2.48 -0.79
C ASP A 26 6.77 1.63 0.47
N TRP A 27 6.10 0.47 0.60
CA TRP A 27 6.35 -0.47 1.70
C TRP A 27 7.72 -1.16 1.57
N LEU A 28 8.13 -1.54 0.36
CA LEU A 28 9.45 -2.15 0.13
C LEU A 28 10.58 -1.15 0.41
N ASP A 29 10.43 0.11 0.01
CA ASP A 29 11.45 1.16 0.16
C ASP A 29 11.59 1.67 1.59
N ALA A 30 10.59 1.44 2.45
CA ALA A 30 10.59 1.93 3.82
C ALA A 30 11.44 1.10 4.80
N GLN A 31 12.58 0.58 4.33
CA GLN A 31 13.56 -0.10 5.17
C GLN A 31 14.33 0.88 6.06
N ALA A 32 14.65 0.47 7.29
CA ALA A 32 15.53 1.23 8.17
C ALA A 32 16.99 1.09 7.70
N PRO A 33 17.68 2.17 7.31
CA PRO A 33 19.07 2.09 6.83
C PRO A 33 20.02 1.56 7.91
N LYS A 34 19.72 1.80 9.20
CA LYS A 34 20.47 1.24 10.33
C LYS A 34 20.31 -0.29 10.43
N THR A 35 19.13 -0.82 10.14
CA THR A 35 18.88 -2.27 10.12
C THR A 35 19.63 -2.92 8.97
N LEU A 36 19.57 -2.33 7.77
CA LEU A 36 20.32 -2.81 6.61
C LEU A 36 21.82 -2.78 6.87
N ALA A 37 22.36 -1.67 7.39
CA ALA A 37 23.78 -1.54 7.72
C ALA A 37 24.27 -2.62 8.69
N LYS A 38 23.45 -3.03 9.66
CA LYS A 38 23.74 -4.19 10.53
C LYS A 38 23.72 -5.48 9.71
N LEU A 39 22.61 -5.81 9.04
CA LEU A 39 22.46 -7.07 8.31
C LEU A 39 23.58 -7.29 7.26
N THR A 40 24.07 -6.23 6.62
CA THR A 40 25.16 -6.30 5.65
C THR A 40 26.52 -6.67 6.25
N THR A 41 26.68 -6.66 7.58
CA THR A 41 27.92 -7.12 8.22
C THR A 41 27.99 -8.64 8.41
N LEU A 42 26.87 -9.35 8.23
CA LEU A 42 26.82 -10.81 8.32
C LEU A 42 27.25 -11.43 6.99
N GLY A 43 27.95 -12.57 7.05
CA GLY A 43 28.19 -13.40 5.88
C GLY A 43 26.89 -13.96 5.28
N VAL A 44 26.96 -14.44 4.03
CA VAL A 44 25.83 -15.10 3.37
C VAL A 44 25.43 -16.36 4.16
N GLY A 45 24.19 -16.41 4.63
CA GLY A 45 23.69 -17.53 5.45
C GLY A 45 24.21 -17.54 6.89
N GLU A 46 24.99 -16.54 7.32
CA GLU A 46 25.48 -16.44 8.69
C GLU A 46 24.38 -15.94 9.62
N ALA A 47 24.12 -16.70 10.69
CA ALA A 47 23.27 -16.25 11.78
C ALA A 47 24.10 -15.52 12.84
N PRO A 48 23.60 -14.42 13.43
CA PRO A 48 24.32 -13.68 14.46
C PRO A 48 24.50 -14.53 15.72
N LYS A 49 25.72 -14.55 16.28
CA LYS A 49 26.09 -15.36 17.46
C LYS A 49 25.24 -15.08 18.69
N THR A 50 24.74 -13.85 18.83
CA THR A 50 23.89 -13.40 19.94
C THR A 50 22.40 -13.67 19.73
N GLY A 51 22.02 -14.24 18.58
CA GLY A 51 20.63 -14.45 18.17
C GLY A 51 19.96 -13.21 17.58
N TRP A 52 18.94 -13.42 16.74
CA TRP A 52 18.30 -12.36 15.94
C TRP A 52 17.68 -11.24 16.76
N SER A 53 16.94 -11.56 17.83
CA SER A 53 16.28 -10.56 18.67
C SER A 53 17.27 -9.61 19.35
N SER A 54 18.41 -10.14 19.81
CA SER A 54 19.47 -9.33 20.43
C SER A 54 20.23 -8.52 19.37
N TYR A 55 20.50 -9.12 18.22
CA TYR A 55 21.25 -8.50 17.12
C TYR A 55 20.51 -7.33 16.46
N LEU A 56 19.20 -7.50 16.21
CA LEU A 56 18.36 -6.44 15.64
C LEU A 56 17.91 -5.44 16.72
N GLY A 57 17.74 -5.89 17.97
CA GLY A 57 17.18 -5.09 19.05
C GLY A 57 15.72 -4.70 18.81
N ASN A 58 15.09 -4.04 19.78
CA ASN A 58 13.76 -3.45 19.59
C ASN A 58 13.89 -2.18 18.72
N GLN A 59 14.10 -2.34 17.41
CA GLN A 59 14.14 -1.21 16.48
C GLN A 59 12.73 -0.89 15.96
N PRO A 60 12.18 0.29 16.28
CA PRO A 60 10.88 0.75 15.77
C PRO A 60 10.97 1.30 14.34
N ASP A 61 12.10 1.13 13.64
CA ASP A 61 12.42 1.87 12.41
C ASP A 61 12.00 1.18 11.11
N ALA A 62 11.47 -0.05 11.14
CA ALA A 62 10.66 -0.52 10.00
C ALA A 62 9.47 0.43 9.97
N ALA A 63 9.49 1.38 9.04
CA ALA A 63 8.57 2.50 9.06
C ALA A 63 7.17 1.95 9.25
N GLN A 64 6.54 2.28 10.38
CA GLN A 64 5.11 2.08 10.52
C GLN A 64 4.51 2.67 9.25
N PRO A 65 3.78 1.89 8.43
CA PRO A 65 3.13 2.41 7.25
C PRO A 65 2.40 3.66 7.73
N LYS A 66 2.82 4.84 7.27
CA LYS A 66 2.15 6.08 7.67
C LYS A 66 0.71 5.87 7.27
N GLU A 67 -0.15 5.66 8.26
CA GLU A 67 -1.59 5.58 8.09
C GLU A 67 -2.00 6.98 7.64
N LYS A 68 -1.82 7.28 6.35
CA LYS A 68 -2.56 8.35 5.72
C LYS A 68 -4.03 7.93 5.92
N PRO A 69 -4.84 8.71 6.65
CA PRO A 69 -6.22 8.35 6.86
C PRO A 69 -6.83 8.08 5.49
N ALA A 70 -7.47 6.92 5.36
CA ALA A 70 -8.21 6.56 4.17
C ALA A 70 -9.06 7.78 3.79
N GLY A 71 -8.73 8.38 2.64
CA GLY A 71 -9.46 9.52 2.13
C GLY A 71 -10.95 9.19 2.07
N LYS A 72 -11.77 10.15 2.53
CA LYS A 72 -13.24 10.18 2.45
C LYS A 72 -13.78 9.36 1.27
N PRO A 73 -14.86 8.56 1.46
CA PRO A 73 -15.55 7.92 0.36
C PRO A 73 -15.84 8.93 -0.75
N ALA A 74 -15.51 8.55 -1.99
CA ALA A 74 -15.74 9.35 -3.18
C ALA A 74 -17.21 9.78 -3.25
N GLU A 75 -17.46 11.07 -3.08
CA GLU A 75 -18.73 11.69 -3.39
C GLU A 75 -18.93 11.58 -4.91
N LYS A 76 -20.02 10.91 -5.30
CA LYS A 76 -20.45 10.64 -6.68
C LYS A 76 -20.47 11.95 -7.49
N PRO A 77 -19.86 12.02 -8.69
CA PRO A 77 -20.13 13.14 -9.59
C PRO A 77 -21.59 13.06 -10.05
N ALA A 78 -22.40 14.04 -9.66
CA ALA A 78 -23.69 14.29 -10.26
C ALA A 78 -23.46 14.76 -11.69
N GLU A 79 -23.94 13.97 -12.64
CA GLU A 79 -24.07 14.33 -14.05
C GLU A 79 -25.12 15.45 -14.16
N ALA A 80 -24.65 16.67 -14.41
CA ALA A 80 -25.51 17.80 -14.74
C ALA A 80 -25.61 17.86 -16.27
N ASP A 81 -26.63 17.19 -16.81
CA ASP A 81 -27.08 17.39 -18.19
C ASP A 81 -27.80 18.76 -18.26
N ALA A 82 -27.07 19.76 -18.75
CA ALA A 82 -27.61 21.05 -19.13
C ALA A 82 -27.80 21.06 -20.64
N GLY A 83 -29.02 20.78 -21.10
CA GLY A 83 -29.39 20.77 -22.51
C GLY A 83 -30.83 21.23 -22.74
N ALA A 84 -31.19 22.43 -22.33
CA ALA A 84 -32.44 23.07 -22.78
C ALA A 84 -32.28 23.56 -24.25
N PRO A 85 -33.21 23.26 -25.17
CA PRO A 85 -33.10 23.73 -26.56
C PRO A 85 -33.49 25.21 -26.70
N PRO A 86 -32.85 26.00 -27.60
CA PRO A 86 -33.26 27.37 -27.84
C PRO A 86 -34.59 27.43 -28.60
N ALA A 87 -35.53 28.22 -28.07
CA ALA A 87 -36.74 28.64 -28.76
C ALA A 87 -36.37 29.59 -29.91
N GLY A 88 -36.65 29.17 -31.16
CA GLY A 88 -36.50 29.95 -32.38
C GLY A 88 -37.87 30.13 -33.06
N ALA A 89 -38.18 31.38 -33.37
CA ALA A 89 -39.47 31.87 -33.84
C ALA A 89 -39.91 31.34 -35.22
N THR A 90 -41.22 31.20 -35.39
CA THR A 90 -41.90 31.10 -36.69
C THR A 90 -43.16 31.96 -36.63
N GLY A 91 -43.32 32.88 -37.59
CA GLY A 91 -44.56 33.62 -37.85
C GLY A 91 -44.54 35.08 -37.42
#